data_AF-A0A239ZU48-F1
#
_entry.id   AF-A0A239ZU48-F1
#
_cell.length_a   1.000
_cell.length_b   1.000
_cell.length_c   1.000
_cell.angle_alpha   90.00
_cell.angle_beta   90.00
_cell.angle_gamma   90.00
#
_symmetry.space_group_name_H-M   'P 1'
#
loop_
_entity.id
_entity.type
_entity.pdbx_description
1 polymer ?
#
loop_
_entity_poly.entity_id
_entity_poly.type
_entity_poly.pdbx_seq_one_letter_code
_entity_poly.pdbx_strand_id
1 'polypeptide(L)'
;MKMYDMAGGDYVFKYVEKDKSGANSIIFEDFYAKSSNTYIYVCELMGKTRPKNIDEFVKQVSIMKNMKSIKNGELRVSQPCWYQSVDKLDEIIEDLAAIYH
;
A
#
# COMPACT_ATOMS: atom_id res chain seq x y z
N MET A 1 6.68 -8.00 -4.91
CA MET A 1 5.93 -6.80 -5.34
C MET A 1 5.73 -6.63 -6.86
N LYS A 2 5.93 -7.65 -7.69
CA LYS A 2 5.81 -7.53 -9.16
C LYS A 2 4.39 -7.13 -9.64
N MET A 3 3.35 -7.36 -8.83
CA MET A 3 1.96 -7.09 -9.19
C MET A 3 1.63 -5.60 -9.38
N TYR A 4 2.22 -4.69 -8.61
CA TYR A 4 1.98 -3.26 -8.79
C TYR A 4 2.60 -2.73 -10.08
N ASP A 5 3.82 -3.19 -10.42
CA ASP A 5 4.47 -2.87 -11.68
C ASP A 5 3.66 -3.44 -12.87
N MET A 6 3.14 -4.67 -12.75
CA MET A 6 2.28 -5.29 -13.78
C MET A 6 0.95 -4.55 -13.97
N ALA A 7 0.41 -3.95 -12.91
CA ALA A 7 -0.79 -3.11 -12.97
C ALA A 7 -0.51 -1.69 -13.49
N GLY A 8 0.76 -1.32 -13.76
CA GLY A 8 1.14 0.00 -14.28
C GLY A 8 1.45 1.06 -13.21
N GLY A 9 1.57 0.65 -11.94
CA GLY A 9 1.96 1.54 -10.84
C GLY A 9 3.47 1.70 -10.72
N ASP A 10 3.93 2.83 -10.16
CA ASP A 10 5.34 3.02 -9.79
C ASP A 10 5.52 2.82 -8.28
N TYR A 11 6.01 1.64 -7.89
CA TYR A 11 6.17 1.29 -6.49
C TYR A 11 7.38 1.97 -5.83
N VAL A 12 7.12 2.81 -4.82
CA VAL A 12 8.14 3.66 -4.14
C VAL A 12 9.28 2.89 -3.47
N PHE A 13 9.06 1.65 -3.02
CA PHE A 13 10.11 0.87 -2.34
C PHE A 13 10.70 -0.26 -3.19
N LYS A 14 10.59 -0.20 -4.52
CA LYS A 14 11.18 -1.19 -5.45
C LYS A 14 12.66 -1.48 -5.23
N TYR A 15 13.40 -0.51 -4.68
CA TYR A 15 14.84 -0.64 -4.37
C TYR A 15 15.14 -1.41 -3.08
N VAL A 16 14.20 -1.46 -2.15
CA VAL A 16 14.37 -2.20 -0.88
C VAL A 16 14.34 -3.72 -1.14
N GLU A 17 13.71 -4.14 -2.24
CA GLU A 17 13.54 -5.55 -2.59
C GLU A 17 14.67 -6.15 -3.43
N LYS A 18 15.62 -5.32 -3.91
CA LYS A 18 16.49 -5.69 -5.05
C LYS A 18 17.42 -6.87 -4.79
N ASP A 19 17.77 -7.15 -3.53
CA ASP A 19 18.76 -8.18 -3.15
C ASP A 19 18.29 -9.16 -2.06
N LYS A 20 17.02 -9.10 -1.61
CA LYS A 20 16.55 -9.90 -0.47
C LYS A 20 15.13 -10.41 -0.66
N SER A 21 14.98 -11.73 -0.71
CA SER A 21 13.68 -12.41 -0.64
C SER A 21 13.16 -12.41 0.80
N GLY A 22 11.94 -11.93 1.03
CA GLY A 22 11.25 -12.02 2.32
C GLY A 22 10.90 -10.67 2.95
N ALA A 23 10.68 -10.66 4.26
CA ALA A 23 10.35 -9.45 5.00
C ALA A 23 11.58 -8.53 5.13
N ASN A 24 11.47 -7.32 4.59
CA ASN A 24 12.48 -6.28 4.72
C ASN A 24 12.07 -5.29 5.80
N SER A 25 12.99 -4.93 6.69
CA SER A 25 12.79 -3.85 7.64
C SER A 25 13.30 -2.52 7.05
N ILE A 26 12.49 -1.48 7.20
CA ILE A 26 12.87 -0.09 6.93
C ILE A 26 12.60 0.71 8.20
N ILE A 27 13.44 1.71 8.49
CA ILE A 27 13.14 2.63 9.59
C ILE A 27 11.95 3.50 9.23
N PHE A 28 11.18 3.90 10.24
CA PHE A 28 9.92 4.60 10.04
C PHE A 28 10.13 5.96 9.34
N GLU A 29 11.22 6.66 9.66
CA GLU A 29 11.58 7.95 9.08
C GLU A 29 11.81 7.86 7.57
N ASP A 30 12.54 6.85 7.12
CA ASP A 30 12.78 6.60 5.70
C ASP A 30 11.50 6.20 4.97
N PHE A 31 10.68 5.36 5.61
CA PHE A 31 9.36 5.02 5.09
C PHE A 31 8.51 6.28 4.91
N TYR A 32 8.43 7.12 5.94
CA TYR A 32 7.64 8.34 5.93
C TYR A 32 8.12 9.33 4.88
N ALA A 33 9.43 9.58 4.80
CA ALA A 33 10.03 10.51 3.85
C ALA A 33 9.81 10.07 2.39
N LYS A 34 9.87 8.77 2.10
CA LYS A 34 9.66 8.24 0.75
C LYS A 34 8.19 8.15 0.36
N SER A 35 7.31 7.85 1.31
CA SER A 35 5.86 7.69 1.07
C SER A 35 5.05 8.99 1.16
N SER A 36 5.59 10.07 1.75
CA SER A 36 4.84 11.29 2.01
C SER A 36 4.24 11.95 0.76
N ASN A 37 4.89 11.76 -0.40
CA ASN A 37 4.49 12.38 -1.66
C ASN A 37 3.76 11.42 -2.62
N THR A 38 3.43 10.19 -2.20
CA THR A 38 2.72 9.26 -3.07
C THR A 38 1.31 9.73 -3.37
N TYR A 39 0.82 9.37 -4.56
CA TYR A 39 -0.54 9.63 -4.97
C TYR A 39 -1.51 8.67 -4.31
N ILE A 40 -1.12 7.39 -4.18
CA ILE A 40 -1.96 6.32 -3.64
C ILE A 40 -1.21 5.67 -2.48
N TYR A 41 -1.95 5.31 -1.43
CA TYR A 41 -1.44 4.48 -0.35
C TYR A 41 -2.27 3.21 -0.24
N VAL A 42 -1.66 2.05 -0.51
CA VAL A 42 -2.30 0.74 -0.36
C VAL A 42 -1.93 0.18 1.01
N CYS A 43 -2.93 0.07 1.89
CA CYS A 43 -2.77 -0.48 3.22
C CYS A 43 -3.09 -1.98 3.22
N GLU A 44 -2.05 -2.81 3.36
CA GLU A 44 -2.20 -4.24 3.54
C GLU A 44 -2.26 -4.59 5.03
N LEU A 45 -3.45 -4.97 5.50
CA LEU A 45 -3.68 -5.26 6.92
C LEU A 45 -3.89 -6.76 7.15
N MET A 46 -2.99 -7.32 7.95
CA MET A 46 -3.09 -8.66 8.53
C MET A 46 -3.95 -8.59 9.79
N GLY A 47 -5.23 -8.99 9.71
CA GLY A 47 -6.10 -9.07 10.89
C GLY A 47 -7.55 -8.61 10.66
N LYS A 48 -8.36 -8.72 11.73
CA LYS A 48 -9.81 -8.41 11.72
C LYS A 48 -10.11 -6.91 11.73
N THR A 49 -9.18 -6.08 12.19
CA THR A 49 -9.40 -4.64 12.32
C THR A 49 -8.89 -3.93 11.07
N ARG A 50 -9.82 -3.46 10.25
CA ARG A 50 -9.55 -2.69 9.04
C ARG A 50 -10.26 -1.35 9.16
N PRO A 51 -9.56 -0.22 8.97
CA PRO A 51 -10.19 1.08 9.00
C PRO A 51 -11.21 1.15 7.88
N LYS A 52 -12.44 1.54 8.19
CA LYS A 52 -13.52 1.67 7.21
C LYS A 52 -13.42 2.97 6.41
N ASN A 53 -12.67 3.93 6.93
CA ASN A 53 -12.49 5.26 6.34
C ASN A 53 -11.14 5.85 6.79
N ILE A 54 -10.77 6.97 6.16
CA ILE A 54 -9.50 7.67 6.43
C ILE A 54 -9.41 8.17 7.86
N ASP A 55 -10.51 8.60 8.48
CA ASP A 55 -10.49 9.09 9.86
C ASP A 55 -10.14 8.00 10.86
N GLU A 56 -10.68 6.78 10.68
CA GLU A 56 -10.31 5.61 11.47
C GLU A 56 -8.85 5.21 11.27
N PHE A 57 -8.33 5.35 10.05
CA PHE A 57 -6.91 5.09 9.77
C PHE A 57 -6.01 6.13 10.44
N VAL A 58 -6.32 7.41 10.30
CA VAL A 58 -5.56 8.51 10.90
C VAL A 58 -5.60 8.45 12.43
N LYS A 59 -6.71 8.02 13.05
CA LYS A 59 -6.75 7.79 14.51
C LYS A 59 -5.77 6.71 14.97
N GLN A 60 -5.51 5.71 14.14
CA GLN A 60 -4.54 4.65 14.45
C GLN A 60 -3.10 5.10 14.21
N VAL A 61 -2.87 5.92 13.17
CA VAL A 61 -1.53 6.36 12.77
C VAL A 61 -1.51 7.85 12.43
N SER A 62 -1.64 8.70 13.45
CA SER A 62 -1.82 10.16 13.32
C SER A 62 -0.75 10.87 12.49
N ILE A 63 0.49 10.36 12.52
CA ILE A 63 1.62 10.93 11.77
C ILE A 63 1.39 10.87 10.25
N MET A 64 0.62 9.88 9.76
CA MET A 64 0.35 9.71 8.33
C MET A 64 -0.69 10.72 7.79
N LYS A 65 -1.38 11.47 8.65
CA LYS A 65 -2.35 12.51 8.26
C LYS A 65 -1.77 13.52 7.25
N ASN A 66 -0.46 13.74 7.31
CA ASN A 66 0.21 14.74 6.49
C ASN A 66 0.65 14.26 5.11
N MET A 67 0.59 12.94 4.85
CA MET A 67 0.91 12.37 3.54
C MET A 67 -0.06 12.88 2.47
N LYS A 68 0.46 13.11 1.27
CA LYS A 68 -0.29 13.63 0.12
C LYS A 68 -1.49 12.74 -0.22
N SER A 69 -1.28 11.43 -0.32
CA SER A 69 -2.32 10.43 -0.55
C SER A 69 -3.45 10.49 0.48
N ILE A 70 -3.11 10.62 1.77
CA ILE A 70 -4.10 10.70 2.85
C ILE A 70 -4.90 12.01 2.80
N LYS A 71 -4.24 13.14 2.56
CA LYS A 71 -4.92 14.46 2.42
C LYS A 71 -5.88 14.50 1.24
N ASN A 72 -5.54 13.79 0.16
CA ASN A 72 -6.31 13.80 -1.07
C ASN A 72 -7.43 12.75 -1.11
N GLY A 73 -7.58 11.92 -0.07
CA GLY A 73 -8.60 10.87 -0.07
C GLY A 73 -8.17 9.55 -0.71
N GLU A 74 -6.91 9.41 -1.09
CA GLU A 74 -6.38 8.30 -1.90
C GLU A 74 -5.81 7.15 -1.05
N LEU A 75 -6.44 6.88 0.08
CA LEU A 75 -6.20 5.69 0.89
C LEU A 75 -6.99 4.52 0.31
N ARG A 76 -6.30 3.46 -0.09
CA ARG A 76 -6.90 2.20 -0.55
C ARG A 76 -6.53 1.09 0.44
N VAL A 77 -7.48 0.29 0.86
CA VAL A 77 -7.24 -0.86 1.76
C VAL A 77 -7.32 -2.11 0.92
N SER A 78 -6.31 -2.99 1.00
CA SER A 78 -6.32 -4.24 0.24
C SER A 78 -7.47 -5.14 0.66
N GLN A 79 -7.90 -6.07 -0.19
CA GLN A 79 -8.95 -7.02 0.20
C GLN A 79 -8.46 -8.05 1.26
N PRO A 80 -9.37 -8.71 2.00
CA PRO A 80 -9.04 -9.63 3.11
C PRO A 80 -8.08 -10.79 2.82
N CYS A 81 -7.90 -11.16 1.55
CA CYS A 81 -7.20 -12.38 1.17
C CYS A 81 -6.08 -12.19 0.14
N TRP A 82 -5.78 -10.97 -0.33
CA TRP A 82 -4.78 -10.75 -1.39
C TRP A 82 -3.41 -11.39 -1.09
N TYR A 83 -2.99 -11.39 0.17
CA TYR A 83 -1.71 -11.98 0.58
C TYR A 83 -1.67 -13.51 0.61
N GLN A 84 -2.83 -14.20 0.58
CA GLN A 84 -2.92 -15.67 0.52
C GLN A 84 -3.45 -16.20 -0.82
N SER A 85 -4.06 -15.34 -1.63
CA SER A 85 -4.73 -15.72 -2.88
C SER A 85 -3.79 -15.65 -4.08
N VAL A 86 -2.76 -16.51 -4.08
CA VAL A 86 -1.85 -16.66 -5.23
C VAL A 86 -2.55 -17.15 -6.49
N ASP A 87 -3.72 -17.79 -6.33
CA ASP A 87 -4.61 -18.28 -7.38
C ASP A 87 -5.45 -17.17 -8.04
N LYS A 88 -5.47 -15.95 -7.47
CA LYS A 88 -6.28 -14.81 -7.93
C LYS A 88 -5.42 -13.62 -8.36
N LEU A 89 -4.20 -13.90 -8.83
CA LEU A 89 -3.24 -12.86 -9.18
C LEU A 89 -3.76 -11.93 -10.28
N ASP A 90 -4.49 -12.48 -11.25
CA ASP A 90 -5.18 -11.76 -12.31
C ASP A 90 -6.23 -10.80 -11.76
N GLU A 91 -7.13 -11.26 -10.88
CA GLU A 91 -8.13 -10.41 -10.23
C GLU A 91 -7.47 -9.27 -9.42
N ILE A 92 -6.36 -9.56 -8.73
CA ILE A 92 -5.60 -8.56 -7.96
C ILE A 92 -4.97 -7.50 -8.88
N ILE A 93 -4.41 -7.91 -10.02
CA ILE A 93 -3.81 -6.99 -10.99
C ILE A 93 -4.90 -6.11 -11.62
N GLU A 94 -6.06 -6.67 -11.95
CA GLU A 94 -7.20 -5.89 -12.48
C GLU A 94 -7.73 -4.86 -11.47
N ASP A 95 -7.92 -5.25 -10.21
CA ASP A 95 -8.31 -4.33 -9.13
C ASP A 95 -7.28 -3.20 -8.96
N LEU A 96 -5.98 -3.52 -9.00
CA LEU A 96 -4.92 -2.53 -8.90
C LEU A 96 -4.89 -1.60 -10.13
N ALA A 97 -5.08 -2.14 -11.33
CA ALA A 97 -5.14 -1.34 -12.55
C ALA A 97 -6.33 -0.37 -12.54
N ALA A 98 -7.50 -0.80 -12.04
CA ALA A 98 -8.67 0.05 -11.86
C ALA A 98 -8.48 1.15 -10.80
N ILE A 99 -7.53 0.98 -9.88
CA ILE A 99 -7.15 2.02 -8.90
C ILE A 99 -6.18 3.04 -9.52
N TYR A 100 -5.42 2.66 -10.55
CA TYR A 100 -4.37 3.48 -11.15
C TYR A 100 -4.83 4.33 -12.35
N HIS A 101 -5.97 3.98 -12.95
CA HIS A 101 -6.55 4.62 -14.14
C HIS A 101 -7.91 5.24 -13.84
#